data_AF-A0A7Y4XVL8-F1
#
_entry.id   AF-A0A7Y4XVL8-F1
#
_cell.length_a   1.000
_cell.length_b   1.000
_cell.length_c   1.000
_cell.angle_alpha   90.00
_cell.angle_beta   90.00
_cell.angle_gamma   90.00
#
_symmetry.space_group_name_H-M   'P 1'
#
loop_
_entity.id
_entity.type
_entity.pdbx_description
1 polymer ?
#
loop_
_entity_poly.entity_id
_entity_poly.type
_entity_poly.pdbx_seq_one_letter_code
_entity_poly.pdbx_strand_id
1 'polypeptide(L)' 'MIAMANESKSPQAHLSANAELTKLYDTQPYTAYTEDLEFMWRWTIYQDHKLVQEGCSLTLDASRRAVNHVLAFFNVSTQK' A
#
# COMPACT_ATOMS: atom_id res chain seq x y z
N MET A 1 -7.84 40.82 -7.47
CA MET A 1 -7.75 39.79 -6.43
C MET A 1 -8.46 38.56 -6.95
N ILE A 2 -7.76 37.47 -7.22
CA ILE A 2 -8.36 36.16 -7.48
C ILE A 2 -7.74 35.22 -6.46
N ALA A 3 -8.60 34.61 -5.64
CA ALA A 3 -8.22 33.77 -4.53
C ALA A 3 -7.56 32.45 -5.01
N MET A 4 -6.57 32.00 -4.24
CA MET A 4 -5.85 30.75 -4.42
C MET A 4 -6.76 29.57 -4.11
N ALA A 5 -6.86 28.61 -5.03
CA ALA A 5 -7.32 27.26 -4.72
C ALA A 5 -6.10 26.42 -4.34
N ASN A 6 -5.93 26.18 -3.05
CA ASN A 6 -4.87 25.35 -2.49
C ASN A 6 -5.34 23.88 -2.57
N GLU A 7 -4.90 23.15 -3.60
CA GLU A 7 -5.17 21.73 -3.73
C GLU A 7 -4.29 20.93 -2.75
N SER A 8 -4.87 20.61 -1.60
CA SER A 8 -4.32 19.63 -0.65
C SER A 8 -4.33 18.24 -1.30
N LYS A 9 -3.30 17.92 -2.08
CA LYS A 9 -3.08 16.54 -2.58
C LYS A 9 -2.92 15.60 -1.39
N SER A 10 -3.93 14.76 -1.16
CA SER A 10 -3.78 13.57 -0.33
C SER A 10 -2.63 12.72 -0.86
N PRO A 11 -1.84 12.01 -0.02
CA PRO A 11 -0.67 11.24 -0.45
C PRO A 11 -0.95 10.04 -1.38
N GLN A 12 -2.17 9.89 -1.91
CA GLN A 12 -2.61 8.78 -2.76
C GLN A 12 -2.28 8.96 -4.25
N ALA A 13 -1.51 9.99 -4.60
CA ALA A 13 -1.37 10.45 -5.98
C ALA A 13 -0.33 9.65 -6.80
N HIS A 14 -0.54 8.34 -7.01
CA HIS A 14 -0.02 7.60 -8.18
C HIS A 14 -0.80 6.28 -8.43
N LEU A 15 -2.06 6.17 -8.02
CA LEU A 15 -2.90 5.05 -8.44
C LEU A 15 -3.15 5.17 -9.95
N SER A 16 -2.81 4.14 -10.73
CA SER A 16 -3.24 4.05 -12.12
C SER A 16 -4.77 4.11 -12.12
N ALA A 17 -5.36 5.03 -12.90
CA ALA A 17 -6.79 5.32 -12.87
C ALA A 17 -7.69 4.10 -13.23
N ASN A 18 -7.09 2.99 -13.70
CA ASN A 18 -7.77 1.75 -14.07
C ASN A 18 -7.21 0.50 -13.36
N ALA A 19 -6.25 0.62 -12.45
CA ALA A 19 -5.71 -0.56 -11.77
C ALA A 19 -6.66 -1.01 -10.65
N GLU A 20 -7.18 -2.23 -10.78
CA GLU A 20 -8.03 -2.84 -9.76
C GLU A 20 -7.21 -3.11 -8.49
N LEU A 21 -7.56 -2.43 -7.40
CA LEU A 21 -6.86 -2.54 -6.14
C LEU A 21 -7.30 -3.81 -5.40
N THR A 22 -6.45 -4.82 -5.38
CA THR A 22 -6.68 -6.09 -4.68
C THR A 22 -6.23 -5.98 -3.23
N LYS A 23 -7.15 -6.21 -2.28
CA LYS A 23 -6.82 -6.27 -0.84
C LYS A 23 -6.05 -7.56 -0.50
N LEU A 24 -4.90 -7.41 0.13
CA LEU A 24 -4.02 -8.52 0.54
C LEU A 24 -4.11 -8.84 2.04
N TYR A 25 -4.32 -7.82 2.87
CA TYR A 25 -4.36 -7.95 4.32
C TYR A 25 -5.30 -6.89 4.92
N ASP A 26 -6.03 -7.25 5.99
CA ASP A 26 -6.98 -6.36 6.65
C ASP A 26 -7.19 -6.80 8.11
N THR A 27 -6.26 -6.41 8.98
CA THR A 27 -6.34 -6.67 10.42
C THR A 27 -5.63 -5.55 11.14
N GLN A 28 -6.35 -4.85 12.02
CA GLN A 28 -5.82 -3.69 12.75
C GLN A 28 -4.50 -4.03 13.47
N PRO A 29 -3.48 -3.16 13.42
CA PRO A 29 -3.52 -1.80 12.86
C PRO A 29 -3.20 -1.72 11.36
N TYR A 30 -3.02 -2.86 10.69
CA TYR A 30 -2.47 -2.93 9.33
C TYR A 30 -3.52 -3.26 8.25
N THR A 31 -3.40 -2.59 7.12
CA THR A 31 -4.07 -2.98 5.88
C THR A 31 -3.06 -3.02 4.75
N ALA A 32 -3.21 -3.93 3.80
CA ALA A 32 -2.33 -4.01 2.65
C ALA A 32 -3.10 -4.25 1.37
N TYR A 33 -2.61 -3.65 0.29
CA TYR A 33 -3.21 -3.69 -1.03
C TYR A 33 -2.15 -4.01 -2.07
N THR A 34 -2.60 -4.46 -3.24
CA THR A 34 -1.75 -4.59 -4.41
C THR A 34 -2.54 -4.22 -5.66
N GLU A 35 -1.82 -3.78 -6.68
CA GLU A 35 -2.34 -3.45 -8.00
C GLU A 35 -1.47 -4.12 -9.05
N ASP A 36 -2.12 -4.57 -10.13
CA ASP A 36 -1.45 -5.05 -11.32
C ASP A 36 -1.08 -3.86 -12.21
N LEU A 37 0.22 -3.73 -12.51
CA LEU A 37 0.77 -2.73 -13.40
C LEU A 37 1.08 -3.32 -14.79
N GLU A 38 0.53 -4.48 -15.12
CA GLU A 38 0.74 -5.29 -16.33
C GLU A 38 2.15 -5.91 -16.46
N PHE A 39 3.20 -5.20 -16.02
CA PHE A 39 4.59 -5.69 -16.03
C PHE A 39 5.11 -6.09 -14.65
N MET A 40 4.39 -5.70 -13.59
CA MET A 40 4.72 -6.00 -12.20
C MET A 40 3.51 -5.79 -11.30
N TRP A 41 3.60 -6.25 -10.06
CA TRP A 41 2.62 -5.97 -9.03
C TRP A 41 3.22 -5.00 -8.03
N ARG A 42 2.61 -3.84 -7.83
CA ARG A 42 2.97 -2.95 -6.73
C ARG A 42 2.09 -3.28 -5.53
N TRP A 43 2.67 -3.32 -4.35
CA TRP A 43 1.94 -3.52 -3.10
C TRP A 43 2.27 -2.41 -2.11
N THR A 44 1.30 -2.07 -1.28
CA THR A 44 1.37 -1.02 -0.27
C THR A 44 0.84 -1.55 1.05
N ILE A 45 1.50 -1.16 2.14
CA ILE A 45 1.11 -1.49 3.51
C ILE A 45 0.83 -0.17 4.24
N TYR A 46 -0.32 -0.10 4.88
CA TYR A 46 -0.76 1.03 5.69
C TYR A 46 -0.89 0.60 7.14
N GLN A 47 -0.49 1.48 8.06
CA GLN A 47 -0.78 1.40 9.48
C GLN A 47 -1.64 2.59 9.88
N ASP A 48 -2.80 2.38 10.49
CA ASP A 48 -3.72 3.47 10.88
C ASP A 48 -3.97 4.47 9.72
N HIS A 49 -4.22 3.92 8.53
CA HIS A 49 -4.43 4.66 7.27
C HIS A 49 -3.23 5.47 6.74
N LYS A 50 -2.04 5.36 7.35
CA LYS A 50 -0.80 5.96 6.86
C LYS A 50 0.03 4.94 6.10
N LEU A 51 0.51 5.30 4.92
CA LEU A 51 1.42 4.44 4.15
C LEU A 51 2.73 4.27 4.94
N VAL A 52 3.07 3.03 5.29
CA VAL A 52 4.29 2.70 6.05
C VAL A 52 5.32 1.96 5.20
N GLN A 53 4.89 1.26 4.15
CA GLN A 53 5.79 0.58 3.24
C GLN A 53 5.16 0.45 1.85
N GLU A 54 6.00 0.59 0.82
CA GLU A 54 5.69 0.24 -0.56
C GLU A 54 6.72 -0.77 -1.07
N GLY A 55 6.31 -1.65 -1.98
CA GLY A 55 7.22 -2.51 -2.68
C GLY A 55 6.57 -3.15 -3.90
N CYS A 56 7.25 -4.15 -4.46
CA CYS A 56 6.77 -4.84 -5.64
C CYS A 56 7.06 -6.33 -5.66
N SER A 57 6.39 -7.03 -6.56
CA SER A 57 6.54 -8.46 -6.81
C SER A 57 6.18 -8.78 -8.26
N LEU A 58 6.64 -9.94 -8.74
CA LEU A 58 6.39 -10.35 -10.12
C LEU A 58 4.98 -10.94 -10.33
N THR A 59 4.35 -11.44 -9.26
CA THR A 59 3.02 -12.06 -9.30
C THR A 59 2.22 -11.66 -8.07
N LEU A 60 0.88 -11.71 -8.16
CA LEU A 60 -0.04 -11.51 -7.03
C LEU A 60 0.30 -12.41 -5.83
N ASP A 61 0.64 -13.66 -6.10
CA ASP A 61 0.98 -14.64 -5.08
C ASP A 61 2.32 -14.32 -4.39
N ALA A 62 3.30 -13.82 -5.15
CA ALA A 62 4.53 -13.27 -4.58
C ALA A 62 4.27 -12.00 -3.74
N SER A 63 3.36 -11.12 -4.16
CA SER A 63 2.93 -9.95 -3.37
C SER A 63 2.35 -10.36 -2.02
N ARG A 64 1.48 -11.39 -1.98
CA ARG A 64 0.92 -11.93 -0.72
C ARG A 64 2.02 -12.39 0.23
N ARG A 65 2.98 -13.16 -0.25
CA ARG A 65 4.11 -13.63 0.57
C ARG A 65 5.00 -12.49 1.05
N ALA A 66 5.35 -11.56 0.16
CA ALA A 66 6.19 -10.42 0.50
C ALA A 66 5.56 -9.57 1.61
N VAL A 67 4.28 -9.23 1.47
CA VAL A 67 3.52 -8.49 2.50
C VAL A 67 3.49 -9.26 3.82
N ASN A 68 3.23 -10.57 3.80
CA ASN A 68 3.23 -11.39 5.03
C ASN A 68 4.58 -11.37 5.75
N HIS A 69 5.70 -11.41 5.02
CA HIS A 69 7.03 -11.31 5.63
C HIS A 69 7.28 -9.94 6.27
N VAL A 70 6.89 -8.86 5.62
CA VAL A 70 7.04 -7.50 6.18
C VAL A 70 6.17 -7.33 7.44
N LEU A 71 4.91 -7.78 7.40
CA LEU A 71 4.02 -7.71 8.55
C LEU A 71 4.50 -8.57 9.73
N ALA A 72 5.07 -9.75 9.47
CA ALA A 72 5.70 -10.55 10.51
C ALA A 72 6.85 -9.79 11.20
N PHE A 73 7.67 -9.07 10.43
CA PHE A 73 8.72 -8.21 10.98
C PHE A 73 8.16 -7.04 11.80
N PHE A 74 7.11 -6.37 11.32
CA PHE A 74 6.44 -5.29 12.06
C PHE A 74 5.87 -5.78 13.40
N ASN A 75 5.18 -6.92 13.42
CA ASN A 75 4.60 -7.50 14.63
C ASN A 75 5.66 -7.84 15.69
N VAL A 76 6.84 -8.33 15.28
CA VAL A 76 7.97 -8.58 16.20
C VAL A 76 8.54 -7.25 16.72
N SER A 77 8.52 -6.20 15.90
CA SER A 77 9.08 -4.89 16.26
C SER A 77 8.18 -4.10 17.21
N THR A 78 6.85 -4.26 17.14
CA THR A 78 5.89 -3.62 18.07
C THR A 78 5.94 -4.19 19.49
N GLN A 79 6.54 -5.36 19.69
CA GLN A 79 6.68 -6.00 21.01
C GLN A 79 7.95 -5.58 21.78
N LYS A 80 8.73 -4.62 21.25
CA LYS A 80 9.87 -4.02 21.94
C LYS A 80 9.51 -2.66 22.50
#